data_AF-A0A6Y5B5Z9-F1
#
_entry.id   AF-A0A6Y5B5Z9-F1
#
_cell.length_a   1.000
_cell.length_b   1.000
_cell.length_c   1.000
_cell.angle_alpha   90.00
_cell.angle_beta   90.00
_cell.angle_gamma   90.00
#
_symmetry.space_group_name_H-M   'P 1'
#
loop_
_entity.id
_entity.type
_entity.pdbx_description
1 polymer ?
#
loop_
_entity_poly.entity_id
_entity_poly.type
_entity_poly.pdbx_seq_one_letter_code
_entity_poly.pdbx_strand_id
1 'polypeptide(L)'
;EQLAAAEQERENWRISFDNERYRADKLAAALNAEREKLVMANRSLITQHTRANSAESRIAELEARTVCLPKLPVLGSTAERYEGFADGASSMRNECANAIHAAGIKVEGE
;
A
#
# COMPACT_ATOMS: atom_id res chain seq x y z
N GLU A 1 22.04 -49.83 52.95
CA GLU A 1 22.57 -48.48 52.64
C GLU A 1 22.83 -48.28 51.15
N GLN A 2 23.64 -49.11 50.49
CA GLN A 2 23.96 -48.93 49.05
C GLN A 2 22.75 -49.02 48.10
N LEU A 3 21.81 -49.94 48.33
CA LEU A 3 20.58 -50.04 47.52
C LEU A 3 19.70 -48.80 47.63
N ALA A 4 19.51 -48.28 48.84
CA ALA A 4 18.71 -47.07 49.07
C ALA A 4 19.36 -45.83 48.42
N ALA A 5 20.70 -45.74 48.45
CA ALA A 5 21.43 -44.66 47.77
C ALA A 5 21.25 -44.74 46.24
N ALA A 6 21.32 -45.94 45.65
CA ALA A 6 21.10 -46.14 44.22
C ALA A 6 19.65 -45.83 43.79
N GLU A 7 18.66 -46.18 44.64
CA GLU A 7 17.25 -45.84 44.40
C GLU A 7 16.99 -44.33 44.47
N GLN A 8 17.59 -43.65 45.45
CA GLN A 8 17.50 -42.20 45.57
C GLN A 8 18.15 -41.50 44.38
N GLU A 9 19.31 -41.99 43.91
CA GLU A 9 19.97 -41.45 42.74
C GLU A 9 19.11 -41.64 41.48
N ARG A 10 18.51 -42.82 41.29
CA ARG A 10 17.58 -43.07 40.18
C ARG A 10 16.40 -42.10 40.19
N GLU A 11 15.84 -41.84 41.37
CA GLU A 11 14.74 -40.90 41.54
C GLU A 11 15.16 -39.46 41.25
N ASN A 12 16.34 -39.05 41.73
CA ASN A 12 16.92 -37.74 41.43
C ASN A 12 17.11 -37.55 39.91
N TRP A 13 17.60 -38.58 39.21
CA TRP A 13 17.74 -38.56 37.75
C TRP A 13 16.39 -38.43 37.04
N ARG A 14 15.37 -39.18 37.49
CA ARG A 14 14.02 -39.08 36.94
C ARG A 14 13.46 -37.67 37.07
N ILE A 15 13.53 -37.09 38.27
CA ILE A 15 13.08 -35.72 38.55
C ILE A 15 13.86 -34.70 37.70
N SER A 16 15.18 -34.84 37.60
CA SER A 16 15.99 -33.93 36.78
C SER A 16 15.61 -34.00 35.31
N PHE A 17 15.35 -35.20 34.79
CA PHE A 17 14.94 -35.38 33.40
C PHE A 17 13.56 -34.78 33.13
N ASP A 18 12.60 -35.01 34.02
CA ASP A 18 11.25 -34.44 33.92
C ASP A 18 11.28 -32.90 33.97
N ASN A 19 12.12 -32.33 34.85
CA ASN A 19 12.33 -30.89 34.93
C ASN A 19 12.90 -30.31 33.63
N GLU A 20 13.87 -31.01 33.01
CA GLU A 20 14.48 -30.54 31.77
C GLU A 20 13.51 -30.65 30.59
N ARG A 21 12.75 -31.74 30.52
CA ARG A 21 11.66 -31.87 29.53
C ARG A 21 10.64 -30.76 29.67
N TYR A 22 10.22 -30.43 30.89
CA TYR A 22 9.29 -29.33 31.16
C TYR A 22 9.83 -27.98 30.65
N ARG A 23 11.11 -27.70 30.89
CA ARG A 23 11.76 -26.48 30.38
C ARG A 23 11.80 -26.44 28.85
N ALA A 24 12.14 -27.56 28.23
CA ALA A 24 12.18 -27.69 26.77
C ALA A 24 10.80 -27.44 26.15
N ASP A 25 9.75 -28.05 26.71
CA ASP A 25 8.37 -27.88 26.26
C ASP A 25 7.92 -26.41 26.42
N LYS A 26 8.26 -25.76 27.54
CA LYS A 26 7.99 -24.34 27.76
C LYS A 26 8.69 -23.44 26.75
N LEU A 27 9.96 -23.71 26.47
CA LEU A 27 10.72 -22.94 25.48
C LEU A 27 10.16 -23.13 24.06
N ALA A 28 9.82 -24.36 23.70
CA ALA A 28 9.21 -24.68 22.41
C ALA A 28 7.87 -23.95 22.24
N ALA A 29 7.02 -23.94 23.27
CA ALA A 29 5.76 -23.20 23.27
C ALA A 29 5.96 -21.69 23.09
N ALA A 30 6.93 -21.10 23.79
CA ALA A 30 7.25 -19.68 23.68
C ALA A 30 7.75 -19.30 22.27
N LEU A 31 8.67 -20.10 21.71
CA LEU A 31 9.18 -19.87 20.35
C LEU A 31 8.08 -20.03 19.30
N ASN A 32 7.18 -20.99 19.46
CA ASN A 32 6.07 -21.17 18.53
C ASN A 32 5.10 -19.98 18.57
N ALA A 33 4.80 -19.45 19.77
CA ALA A 33 3.96 -18.27 19.90
C ALA A 33 4.57 -17.04 19.21
N GLU A 34 5.88 -16.81 19.33
CA GLU A 34 6.56 -15.72 18.62
C GLU A 34 6.59 -15.95 17.10
N ARG A 35 6.82 -17.19 16.66
CA ARG A 35 6.74 -17.55 15.24
C ARG A 35 5.36 -17.27 14.65
N GLU A 36 4.29 -17.63 15.36
CA GLU A 36 2.92 -17.37 14.92
C GLU A 36 2.63 -15.87 14.77
N LYS A 37 3.08 -15.05 15.74
CA LYS A 37 3.00 -13.58 15.63
C LYS A 37 3.73 -13.06 14.39
N LEU A 38 4.95 -13.53 14.14
CA LEU A 38 5.73 -13.15 12.96
C LEU A 38 5.04 -13.56 11.65
N VAL A 39 4.45 -14.76 11.61
CA VAL A 39 3.70 -15.23 10.43
C VAL A 39 2.47 -14.35 10.17
N MET A 40 1.73 -13.97 11.21
CA MET A 40 0.59 -13.06 11.06
C MET A 40 1.01 -11.67 10.61
N ALA A 41 2.08 -11.11 11.17
CA ALA A 41 2.63 -9.83 10.77
C ALA A 41 3.10 -9.84 9.31
N ASN A 42 3.83 -10.88 8.88
CA ASN A 42 4.28 -11.04 7.50
C ASN A 42 3.10 -11.16 6.52
N ARG A 43 2.05 -11.90 6.88
CA ARG A 43 0.85 -11.99 6.04
C ARG A 43 0.16 -10.62 5.87
N SER A 44 0.09 -9.85 6.95
CA SER A 44 -0.42 -8.48 6.91
C SER A 44 0.43 -7.61 5.98
N LEU A 45 1.75 -7.67 6.13
CA LEU A 45 2.70 -6.91 5.32
C LEU A 45 2.59 -7.24 3.83
N ILE A 46 2.50 -8.52 3.47
CA ILE A 46 2.27 -8.95 2.08
C ILE A 46 0.96 -8.37 1.53
N THR A 47 -0.11 -8.42 2.33
CA THR A 47 -1.41 -7.87 1.94
C THR A 47 -1.34 -6.35 1.70
N GLN A 48 -0.64 -5.63 2.58
CA GLN A 48 -0.44 -4.18 2.40
C GLN A 48 0.42 -3.88 1.18
N HIS A 49 1.47 -4.66 0.93
CA HIS A 49 2.31 -4.48 -0.25
C HIS A 49 1.52 -4.66 -1.55
N THR A 50 0.66 -5.69 -1.63
CA THR A 50 -0.21 -5.88 -2.80
C THR A 50 -1.18 -4.71 -2.99
N ARG A 51 -1.73 -4.16 -1.90
CA ARG A 51 -2.61 -2.99 -1.95
C ARG A 51 -1.86 -1.75 -2.40
N ALA A 52 -0.65 -1.52 -1.88
CA ALA A 52 0.21 -0.40 -2.28
C ALA A 52 0.52 -0.46 -3.78
N ASN A 53 0.97 -1.61 -4.29
CA ASN A 53 1.27 -1.78 -5.72
C ASN A 53 0.03 -1.54 -6.61
N SER A 54 -1.14 -2.00 -6.17
CA SER A 54 -2.40 -1.75 -6.88
C SER A 54 -2.78 -0.27 -6.87
N ALA A 55 -2.55 0.42 -5.75
CA ALA A 55 -2.78 1.86 -5.65
C ALA A 55 -1.82 2.65 -6.53
N GLU A 56 -0.53 2.32 -6.51
CA GLU A 56 0.48 2.91 -7.39
C GLU A 56 0.12 2.74 -8.87
N SER A 57 -0.32 1.54 -9.26
CA SER A 57 -0.76 1.27 -10.64
C SER A 57 -1.96 2.15 -11.04
N ARG A 58 -2.93 2.33 -10.13
CA ARG A 58 -4.11 3.19 -10.37
C ARG A 58 -3.74 4.67 -10.43
N ILE A 59 -2.80 5.11 -9.59
CA ILE A 59 -2.29 6.48 -9.62
C ILE A 59 -1.60 6.74 -10.96
N ALA A 60 -0.73 5.83 -11.40
CA ALA A 60 -0.06 5.94 -12.70
C ALA A 60 -1.06 5.99 -13.88
N GLU A 61 -2.13 5.18 -13.83
CA GLU A 61 -3.21 5.23 -14.83
C GLU A 61 -3.90 6.60 -14.83
N LEU A 62 -4.20 7.16 -13.66
CA LEU A 62 -4.85 8.46 -13.51
C LEU A 62 -3.96 9.61 -13.99
N GLU A 63 -2.67 9.58 -13.66
CA GLU A 63 -1.68 10.60 -14.07
C GLU A 63 -1.36 10.55 -15.58
N ALA A 64 -1.64 9.43 -16.23
CA ALA A 64 -1.53 9.27 -17.67
C ALA A 64 -2.75 9.82 -18.44
N ARG A 65 -3.87 10.11 -17.75
CA ARG A 65 -5.09 10.61 -18.42
C ARG A 65 -4.85 11.96 -19.03
N THR A 66 -5.20 12.04 -20.31
CA THR A 66 -5.01 13.22 -21.12
C THR A 66 -6.27 13.46 -21.95
N VAL A 67 -6.60 14.73 -22.20
CA VAL A 67 -7.77 15.13 -22.99
C VAL A 67 -7.39 16.21 -24.00
N CYS A 68 -7.97 16.16 -25.18
CA CYS A 68 -7.79 17.19 -26.20
C CYS A 68 -8.96 18.16 -26.17
N LEU A 69 -8.69 19.44 -25.92
CA LEU A 69 -9.71 20.48 -26.07
C LEU A 69 -9.86 20.85 -27.55
N PRO A 70 -11.10 21.00 -28.04
CA PRO A 70 -11.33 21.41 -29.42
C PRO A 70 -10.66 22.77 -29.70
N LYS A 71 -10.20 22.94 -30.94
CA LYS A 71 -9.65 24.21 -31.42
C LYS A 71 -10.79 25.23 -31.50
N LEU A 72 -10.48 26.48 -31.14
CA LEU A 72 -11.44 27.56 -31.28
C LEU A 72 -11.68 27.89 -32.77
N PRO A 73 -12.92 28.22 -33.15
CA PRO A 73 -13.22 28.65 -34.51
C PRO A 73 -12.54 29.99 -34.81
N VAL A 74 -11.89 30.09 -35.97
CA VAL A 74 -11.35 31.36 -36.47
C VAL A 74 -12.48 32.13 -37.14
N LEU A 75 -12.81 33.30 -36.60
CA LEU A 75 -13.81 34.18 -37.20
C LEU A 75 -13.14 34.94 -38.34
N GLY A 76 -13.65 34.79 -39.56
CA GLY A 76 -13.10 35.46 -40.76
C GLY A 76 -13.37 36.97 -40.83
N SER A 77 -13.60 37.62 -39.69
CA SER A 77 -13.94 39.05 -39.59
C SER A 77 -13.33 39.63 -38.32
N THR A 78 -12.73 40.82 -38.46
CA THR A 78 -12.14 41.61 -37.38
C THR A 78 -13.07 42.73 -36.90
N ALA A 79 -14.37 42.65 -37.22
CA ALA A 79 -15.31 43.62 -36.64
C ALA A 79 -15.41 43.37 -35.13
N GLU A 80 -15.47 44.45 -34.34
CA GLU A 80 -15.41 44.44 -32.87
C GLU A 80 -16.33 43.40 -32.20
N ARG A 81 -17.54 43.19 -32.75
CA ARG A 81 -18.50 42.15 -32.28
C ARG A 81 -17.98 40.71 -32.39
N TYR A 82 -17.09 40.43 -33.33
CA TYR A 82 -16.47 39.12 -33.51
C TYR A 82 -15.22 38.98 -32.63
N GLU A 83 -14.49 40.06 -32.39
CA GLU A 83 -13.35 40.07 -31.45
C GLU A 83 -13.82 39.75 -30.02
N GLY A 84 -14.88 40.42 -29.54
CA GLY A 84 -15.42 40.14 -28.20
C GLY A 84 -15.96 38.70 -28.04
N PHE A 85 -16.48 38.09 -29.12
CA PHE A 85 -16.87 36.68 -29.09
C PHE A 85 -15.64 35.75 -29.05
N ALA A 86 -14.59 36.06 -29.81
CA ALA A 86 -13.35 35.29 -29.81
C ALA A 86 -12.66 35.34 -28.44
N ASP A 87 -12.63 36.51 -27.80
CA ASP A 87 -12.08 36.70 -26.45
C ASP A 87 -12.89 35.93 -25.40
N GLY A 88 -14.22 36.02 -25.45
CA GLY A 88 -15.10 35.28 -24.56
C GLY A 88 -14.95 33.77 -24.70
N ALA A 89 -14.91 33.25 -25.93
CA ALA A 89 -14.71 31.83 -26.21
C ALA A 89 -13.32 31.35 -25.74
N SER A 90 -12.30 32.19 -25.88
CA SER A 90 -10.95 31.91 -25.39
C SER A 90 -10.90 31.85 -23.87
N SER A 91 -11.53 32.81 -23.18
CA SER A 91 -11.64 32.81 -21.71
C SER A 91 -12.30 31.54 -21.20
N MET A 92 -13.45 31.16 -21.76
CA MET A 92 -14.16 29.95 -21.36
C MET A 92 -13.33 28.69 -21.58
N ARG A 93 -12.63 28.58 -22.72
CA ARG A 93 -11.74 27.44 -22.99
C ARG A 93 -10.61 27.34 -21.97
N ASN A 94 -10.02 28.47 -21.58
CA ASN A 94 -8.96 28.52 -20.59
C ASN A 94 -9.48 28.15 -19.19
N GLU A 95 -10.68 28.61 -18.81
CA GLU A 95 -11.33 28.20 -17.56
C GLU A 95 -11.59 26.68 -17.52
N CYS A 96 -12.05 26.10 -18.63
CA CYS A 96 -12.21 24.65 -18.75
C CYS A 96 -10.86 23.91 -18.63
N ALA A 97 -9.81 24.38 -19.32
CA ALA A 97 -8.48 23.79 -19.23
C ALA A 97 -7.95 23.80 -17.78
N ASN A 98 -8.10 24.94 -17.08
CA ASN A 98 -7.72 25.07 -15.68
C ASN A 98 -8.49 24.12 -14.77
N ALA A 99 -9.80 23.97 -14.98
CA ALA A 99 -10.62 23.03 -14.21
C ALA A 99 -10.19 21.56 -14.45
N ILE A 100 -9.83 21.21 -15.68
CA ILE A 100 -9.32 19.87 -16.05
C ILE A 100 -7.96 19.61 -15.40
N HIS A 101 -7.05 20.59 -15.41
CA HIS A 101 -5.77 20.51 -14.72
C HIS A 101 -5.93 20.38 -13.20
N ALA A 102 -6.87 21.13 -12.61
CA ALA A 102 -7.19 21.01 -11.19
C ALA A 102 -7.74 19.61 -10.83
N ALA A 103 -8.35 18.92 -11.78
CA ALA A 103 -8.77 17.53 -11.64
C ALA A 103 -7.64 16.50 -11.89
N GLY A 104 -6.41 16.95 -12.15
CA GLY A 104 -5.23 16.11 -12.36
C GLY A 104 -5.13 15.46 -13.74
N ILE A 105 -5.89 15.95 -14.72
CA ILE A 105 -5.90 15.44 -16.09
C ILE A 105 -5.07 16.38 -16.97
N LYS A 106 -4.21 15.84 -17.81
CA LYS A 106 -3.41 16.65 -18.74
C LYS A 106 -4.25 17.13 -19.91
N VAL A 107 -4.06 18.37 -20.36
CA VAL A 107 -4.66 18.87 -21.60
C VAL A 107 -3.64 18.82 -22.73
N GLU A 108 -3.94 18.10 -23.80
CA GLU A 108 -3.11 18.01 -25.00
C GLU A 108 -3.32 19.22 -25.92
N GLY A 109 -2.22 19.81 -26.41
CA GLY A 109 -2.26 20.91 -27.36
C GLY A 109 -2.53 22.29 -26.75
N GLU A 110 -2.18 22.47 -25.47
CA GLU A 110 -1.68 23.78 -25.00
C GLU A 110 -0.34 24.13 -25.66
#